data_AF-A0A937XAH5-F1
#
_entry.id   AF-A0A937XAH5-F1
#
_cell.length_a   1.000
_cell.length_b   1.000
_cell.length_c   1.000
_cell.angle_alpha   90.00
_cell.angle_beta   90.00
_cell.angle_gamma   90.00
#
_symmetry.space_group_name_H-M   'P 1'
#
loop_
_entity.id
_entity.type
_entity.pdbx_description
1 polymer ?
#
loop_
_entity_poly.entity_id
_entity_poly.type
_entity_poly.pdbx_seq_one_letter_code
_entity_poly.pdbx_strand_id
1 'polypeptide(L)'
;MALGLPETALFQYGVLPLAIVVARVIDVSLGTVRVILLNRGMRYLAPLLGFFEVLIWLLAIGQIMQNLSNWACYLAYATGFALGNFTGLWIEGRLAMGLAL
;
A
#
# COMPACT_ATOMS: atom_id res chain seq x y z
N MET A 1 -25.17 30.56 0.00
CA MET A 1 -25.53 29.78 -1.20
C MET A 1 -24.31 29.75 -2.12
N ALA A 2 -23.34 28.88 -1.83
CA ALA A 2 -22.21 28.62 -2.72
C ALA A 2 -22.38 27.18 -3.22
N LEU A 3 -22.34 27.01 -4.54
CA LEU A 3 -22.70 25.81 -5.26
C LEU A 3 -22.06 24.53 -4.69
N GLY A 4 -22.90 23.54 -4.37
CA GLY A 4 -22.49 22.17 -4.08
C GLY A 4 -22.00 21.51 -5.37
N LEU A 5 -20.69 21.55 -5.58
CA LEU A 5 -20.05 20.90 -6.71
C LEU A 5 -19.94 19.39 -6.45
N PRO A 6 -20.22 18.52 -7.46
CA PRO A 6 -19.97 17.08 -7.42
C PRO A 6 -18.49 16.71 -7.27
N GLU A 7 -17.59 17.69 -7.31
CA GLU A 7 -16.14 17.54 -7.21
C GLU A 7 -15.68 17.05 -5.84
N THR A 8 -16.36 17.44 -4.75
CA THR A 8 -16.04 16.96 -3.39
C THR A 8 -16.42 15.50 -3.19
N ALA A 9 -17.54 15.04 -3.76
CA ALA A 9 -17.96 13.64 -3.73
C ALA A 9 -17.07 12.76 -4.62
N LEU A 10 -16.72 13.21 -5.83
CA LEU A 10 -15.77 12.53 -6.70
C LEU A 10 -14.39 12.37 -6.05
N PHE A 11 -13.92 13.40 -5.35
CA PHE A 11 -12.66 13.35 -4.64
C PHE A 11 -12.70 12.39 -3.44
N GLN A 12 -13.78 12.42 -2.65
CA GLN A 12 -13.95 11.57 -1.45
C GLN A 12 -14.24 10.10 -1.77
N TYR A 13 -14.96 9.79 -2.85
CA TYR A 13 -15.36 8.42 -3.19
C TYR A 13 -14.57 7.82 -4.36
N GLY A 14 -13.81 8.63 -5.10
CA GLY A 14 -12.98 8.18 -6.22
C GLY A 14 -11.48 8.32 -5.95
N VAL A 15 -11.00 9.56 -5.84
CA VAL A 15 -9.56 9.86 -5.79
C VAL A 15 -8.91 9.38 -4.49
N LEU A 16 -9.52 9.68 -3.34
CA LEU A 16 -9.02 9.25 -2.02
C LEU A 16 -8.93 7.72 -1.90
N PRO A 17 -10.00 6.94 -2.18
CA PRO A 17 -9.93 5.48 -2.13
C PRO A 17 -8.91 4.88 -3.11
N LEU A 18 -8.80 5.40 -4.33
CA LEU A 18 -7.78 4.96 -5.29
C LEU A 18 -6.36 5.22 -4.79
N ALA A 19 -6.11 6.40 -4.22
CA ALA A 19 -4.81 6.71 -3.63
C ALA A 19 -4.47 5.78 -2.46
N ILE A 20 -5.45 5.42 -1.63
CA ILE A 20 -5.29 4.44 -0.55
C ILE A 20 -4.94 3.06 -1.12
N VAL A 21 -5.64 2.60 -2.15
CA VAL A 21 -5.35 1.31 -2.82
C VAL A 21 -3.90 1.29 -3.30
N VAL A 22 -3.47 2.31 -4.05
CA VAL A 22 -2.11 2.38 -4.60
C VAL A 22 -1.06 2.43 -3.48
N ALA A 23 -1.27 3.27 -2.46
CA ALA A 23 -0.37 3.35 -1.31
C ALA A 23 -0.26 1.99 -0.59
N ARG A 24 -1.36 1.25 -0.45
CA ARG A 24 -1.38 -0.09 0.17
C ARG A 24 -0.74 -1.16 -0.67
N VAL A 25 -0.91 -1.12 -1.99
CA VAL A 25 -0.23 -2.05 -2.90
C VAL A 25 1.29 -1.88 -2.78
N ILE A 26 1.76 -0.64 -2.75
CA ILE A 26 3.20 -0.32 -2.59
C ILE A 26 3.69 -0.79 -1.22
N ASP A 27 3.00 -0.44 -0.14
CA ASP A 27 3.37 -0.82 1.23
C ASP A 27 3.53 -2.33 1.39
N VAL A 28 2.52 -3.09 0.98
CA VAL A 28 2.54 -4.56 1.12
C VAL A 28 3.62 -5.18 0.24
N SER A 29 3.81 -4.68 -0.98
CA SER A 29 4.88 -5.15 -1.88
C SER A 29 6.27 -4.89 -1.30
N LEU A 30 6.49 -3.71 -0.69
CA LEU A 30 7.73 -3.39 0.01
C LEU A 30 7.94 -4.31 1.22
N GLY A 31 6.87 -4.64 1.94
CA GLY A 31 6.89 -5.63 3.03
C GLY A 31 7.36 -7.00 2.57
N THR A 32 6.86 -7.49 1.43
CA THR A 32 7.32 -8.75 0.84
C THR A 32 8.81 -8.69 0.47
N VAL A 33 9.24 -7.61 -0.21
CA VAL A 33 10.66 -7.43 -0.57
C VAL A 33 11.53 -7.37 0.68
N ARG A 34 11.12 -6.66 1.73
CA ARG A 34 11.83 -6.61 3.01
C ARG A 34 12.01 -8.01 3.60
N VAL A 35 10.96 -8.82 3.63
CA VAL A 35 11.03 -10.21 4.14
C VAL A 35 12.02 -11.04 3.32
N ILE A 36 12.01 -10.92 1.99
CA ILE A 36 12.98 -11.59 1.11
C ILE A 36 14.41 -11.15 1.43
N LEU A 37 14.64 -9.83 1.60
CA LEU A 37 15.96 -9.28 1.91
C LEU A 37 16.45 -9.69 3.30
N LEU A 38 15.55 -9.79 4.28
CA LEU A 38 15.84 -10.34 5.61
C LEU A 38 16.26 -11.81 5.52
N ASN A 39 15.50 -12.62 4.78
CA ASN A 39 15.83 -14.03 4.54
C ASN A 39 17.17 -14.21 3.81
N ARG A 40 17.58 -13.20 3.01
CA ARG A 40 18.87 -13.15 2.32
C ARG A 40 20.03 -12.58 3.16
N GLY A 41 19.79 -12.20 4.41
CA GLY A 41 20.83 -11.65 5.29
C GLY A 41 21.30 -10.24 4.92
N MET A 42 20.53 -9.49 4.11
CA MET A 42 20.87 -8.13 3.69
C MET A 42 20.63 -7.10 4.79
N ARG A 43 21.56 -7.06 5.76
CA ARG A 43 21.50 -6.32 7.03
C ARG A 43 21.32 -4.80 6.95
N TYR A 44 21.57 -4.17 5.79
CA TYR A 44 21.42 -2.70 5.63
C TYR A 44 20.16 -2.32 4.85
N LEU A 45 19.83 -3.04 3.77
CA LEU A 45 18.67 -2.69 2.93
C LEU A 45 17.35 -3.06 3.59
N ALA A 46 17.29 -4.18 4.31
CA ALA A 46 16.07 -4.62 4.99
C ALA A 46 15.54 -3.60 6.03
N PRO A 47 16.34 -3.09 6.98
CA PRO A 47 15.86 -2.09 7.93
C PRO A 47 15.56 -0.74 7.25
N LEU A 48 16.30 -0.35 6.21
CA LEU A 48 16.02 0.87 5.45
C LEU A 48 14.64 0.81 4.78
N LEU A 49 14.33 -0.30 4.11
CA LEU A 49 13.01 -0.51 3.51
C LEU A 49 11.91 -0.59 4.56
N GLY A 50 12.17 -1.24 5.69
CA GLY A 50 11.22 -1.29 6.81
C GLY A 50 10.89 0.10 7.37
N PHE A 51 11.84 1.03 7.39
CA PHE A 51 11.59 2.42 7.79
C PHE A 51 10.61 3.12 6.84
N PHE A 52 10.82 3.00 5.52
CA PHE A 52 9.92 3.60 4.52
C PHE A 52 8.54 2.92 4.50
N GLU A 53 8.48 1.60 4.65
CA GLU A 53 7.24 0.85 4.78
C GLU A 53 6.39 1.39 5.93
N VAL A 54 6.96 1.50 7.14
CA VAL A 54 6.21 1.99 8.31
C VAL A 54 5.73 3.44 8.11
N LEU A 55 6.49 4.29 7.42
CA LEU A 55 6.04 5.66 7.08
C LEU A 55 4.82 5.64 6.16
N ILE A 56 4.84 4.82 5.10
CA ILE A 56 3.71 4.69 4.17
C ILE A 56 2.48 4.14 4.92
N TRP A 57 2.68 3.11 5.73
CA TRP A 57 1.64 2.52 6.55
C TRP A 57 0.98 3.54 7.49
N LEU A 58 1.79 4.33 8.22
CA LEU A 58 1.31 5.38 9.13
C LEU A 58 0.50 6.45 8.41
N LEU A 59 0.95 6.90 7.23
CA LEU A 59 0.22 7.87 6.43
C LEU A 59 -1.11 7.30 5.93
N ALA A 60 -1.11 6.04 5.48
CA ALA A 60 -2.31 5.38 4.98
C ALA A 60 -3.37 5.17 6.08
N ILE A 61 -2.98 4.68 7.26
CA ILE A 61 -3.92 4.50 8.37
C ILE A 61 -4.44 5.84 8.90
N GLY A 62 -3.60 6.88 8.92
CA GLY A 62 -4.02 8.24 9.29
C GLY A 62 -5.14 8.76 8.38
N GLN A 63 -5.06 8.53 7.08
CA GLN A 63 -6.11 8.93 6.13
C GLN A 63 -7.43 8.18 6.35
N ILE A 64 -7.38 6.89 6.68
CA ILE A 64 -8.58 6.09 6.97
C ILE A 64 -9.22 6.53 8.28
N MET A 65 -8.40 6.79 9.30
CA MET A 65 -8.85 7.29 10.60
C MET A 65 -9.39 8.72 10.55
N GLN A 66 -9.20 9.46 9.45
CA GLN A 66 -9.86 10.75 9.22
C GLN A 66 -11.15 10.61 8.40
N ASN A 67 -11.32 9.49 7.67
CA ASN A 67 -12.44 9.26 6.75
C ASN A 67 -13.27 8.03 7.14
N LEU A 68 -13.49 7.78 8.45
CA LEU A 68 -14.26 6.62 8.93
C LEU A 68 -15.73 6.61 8.48
N SER A 69 -16.27 7.76 8.07
CA SER A 69 -17.65 7.87 7.59
C SER A 69 -17.85 7.24 6.21
N ASN A 70 -16.77 6.91 5.48
CA ASN A 70 -16.84 6.40 4.13
C ASN A 70 -16.46 4.90 4.05
N TRP A 71 -17.46 4.03 3.93
CA TRP A 71 -17.30 2.59 3.76
C TRP A 71 -16.43 2.22 2.54
N ALA A 72 -16.40 3.06 1.49
CA ALA A 72 -15.58 2.83 0.31
C ALA A 72 -14.08 2.88 0.63
N CYS A 73 -13.64 3.71 1.58
CA CYS A 73 -12.24 3.77 2.01
C CYS A 73 -11.79 2.46 2.68
N TYR A 74 -12.69 1.80 3.43
CA TYR A 74 -12.40 0.49 4.03
C TYR A 74 -12.26 -0.61 2.99
N LEU A 75 -13.17 -0.65 2.01
CA LEU A 75 -13.06 -1.61 0.91
C LEU A 75 -11.83 -1.37 0.05
N ALA A 76 -11.51 -0.10 -0.25
CA ALA A 76 -10.28 0.29 -0.93
C ALA A 76 -9.04 -0.19 -0.17
N TYR A 77 -9.02 -0.07 1.17
CA TYR A 77 -7.92 -0.59 1.96
C TYR A 77 -7.79 -2.11 1.88
N ALA A 78 -8.89 -2.84 2.04
CA ALA A 78 -8.90 -4.30 1.97
C ALA A 78 -8.49 -4.82 0.57
N THR A 79 -9.00 -4.19 -0.49
CA THR A 79 -8.64 -4.51 -1.88
C THR A 79 -7.19 -4.16 -2.17
N GLY A 80 -6.71 -2.99 -1.74
CA GLY A 80 -5.30 -2.62 -1.85
C GLY A 80 -4.36 -3.60 -1.14
N PHE A 81 -4.76 -4.10 0.03
CA PHE A 81 -4.01 -5.14 0.73
C PHE A 81 -3.99 -6.47 -0.04
N ALA A 82 -5.13 -6.92 -0.55
CA ALA A 82 -5.22 -8.15 -1.34
C ALA A 82 -4.39 -8.07 -2.63
N LEU A 83 -4.51 -6.96 -3.37
CA LEU A 83 -3.73 -6.72 -4.59
C LEU A 83 -2.23 -6.60 -4.29
N GLY A 84 -1.86 -5.93 -3.19
CA GLY A 84 -0.47 -5.82 -2.76
C GLY A 84 0.18 -7.17 -2.44
N ASN A 85 -0.57 -8.10 -1.85
CA ASN A 85 -0.06 -9.47 -1.64
C ASN A 85 0.11 -10.22 -2.96
N PHE A 86 -0.79 -10.04 -3.92
CA PHE A 86 -0.66 -10.64 -5.24
C PHE A 86 0.56 -10.10 -6.00
N THR A 87 0.80 -8.79 -5.97
CA THR A 87 2.01 -8.20 -6.55
C THR A 87 3.27 -8.64 -5.80
N GLY A 88 3.20 -8.75 -4.47
CA GLY A 88 4.27 -9.30 -3.64
C GLY A 88 4.68 -10.72 -4.06
N LEU A 89 3.71 -11.62 -4.24
CA LEU A 89 3.96 -12.98 -4.75
C LEU A 89 4.62 -12.98 -6.12
N TRP A 90 4.21 -12.07 -7.02
CA TRP A 90 4.82 -11.94 -8.34
C TRP A 90 6.27 -11.44 -8.28
N ILE A 91 6.54 -10.47 -7.39
CA ILE A 91 7.89 -9.96 -7.12
C ILE A 91 8.78 -11.05 -6.50
N GLU A 92 8.25 -11.81 -5.54
CA GLU A 92 8.94 -12.93 -4.93
C GLU A 92 9.36 -13.96 -5.97
N GLY A 93 8.42 -14.37 -6.84
CA GLY A 93 8.70 -15.31 -7.94
C GLY A 93 9.78 -14.78 -8.90
N ARG A 94 9.76 -13.49 -9.24
CA ARG A 94 10.78 -12.86 -10.09
C ARG A 94 12.15 -12.80 -9.42
N LEU A 95 12.20 -12.45 -8.14
CA LEU A 95 13.46 -12.41 -7.36
C LEU A 95 14.03 -13.81 -7.10
N ALA A 96 13.18 -14.82 -6.97
CA ALA A 96 13.59 -16.22 -6.83
C ALA A 96 14.15 -16.78 -8.16
N MET A 97 13.51 -16.47 -9.30
CA MET A 97 14.01 -16.88 -10.63
C MET A 97 15.35 -16.21 -10.99
N GLY A 98 15.57 -14.95 -10.62
CA GLY A 98 16.85 -14.26 -10.83
C GLY A 98 18.02 -14.80 -10.01
N LEU A 99 17.77 -15.73 -9.08
CA LEU A 99 18.78 -16.37 -8.24
C LEU A 99 19.05 -17.84 -8.60
N ALA A 100 18.30 -18.41 -9.54
CA ALA A 100 18.46 -19.81 -9.98
C ALA A 100 19.46 -19.99 -11.13
N LEU A 101 20.32 -18.98 -11.37
CA LEU A 101 21.49 -19.02 -12.25
C LEU A 101 22.75 -18.79 -11.42
#